data_AF-A0A7J9ACD5-F1
#
_entry.id   AF-A0A7J9ACD5-F1
#
_cell.length_a   1.000
_cell.length_b   1.000
_cell.length_c   1.000
_cell.angle_alpha   90.00
_cell.angle_beta   90.00
_cell.angle_gamma   90.00
#
_symmetry.space_group_name_H-M   'P 1'
#
loop_
_entity.id
_entity.type
_entity.pdbx_description
1 polymer ?
#
loop_
_entity_poly.entity_id
_entity_poly.type
_entity_poly.pdbx_seq_one_letter_code
_entity_poly.pdbx_strand_id
1 'polypeptide(L)'
;ESRSEIEEATRDYSSVNSRLPYPETKLWEQRELCDCITFTLRQVSIKGFNGKDGEMEFPRHLITKGAKLERLEIWCNHDWSSEGGKATLGLLSLPRSSIDVSILLKPPPNLLVGLEDGSQP
;
A
#
# COMPACT_ATOMS: atom_id res chain seq x y z
N GLU A 1 -18.38 41.73 3.05
CA GLU A 1 -17.23 40.79 3.15
C GLU A 1 -17.71 39.57 3.91
N SER A 2 -17.95 38.47 3.18
CA SER A 2 -18.59 37.26 3.71
C SER A 2 -17.51 36.25 4.02
N ARG A 3 -17.13 36.10 5.30
CA ARG A 3 -16.32 34.98 5.78
C ARG A 3 -17.29 33.91 6.28
N SER A 4 -17.68 33.02 5.39
CA SER A 4 -18.41 31.80 5.76
C SER A 4 -17.45 30.90 6.52
N GLU A 5 -17.64 30.85 7.83
CA GLU A 5 -17.04 29.85 8.73
C GLU A 5 -17.49 28.47 8.25
N ILE A 6 -16.53 27.69 7.77
CA ILE A 6 -16.73 26.30 7.39
C ILE A 6 -16.67 25.53 8.70
N GLU A 7 -17.84 25.21 9.23
CA GLU A 7 -17.99 24.39 10.42
C GLU A 7 -17.45 22.98 10.10
N GLU A 8 -16.21 22.76 10.52
CA GLU A 8 -15.51 21.49 10.44
C GLU A 8 -16.31 20.48 11.27
N ALA A 9 -17.07 19.64 10.57
CA ALA A 9 -17.67 18.46 11.15
C ALA A 9 -16.54 17.49 11.51
N THR A 10 -15.89 17.72 12.66
CA THR A 10 -15.10 16.71 13.36
C THR A 10 -16.08 15.66 13.86
N ARG A 11 -16.50 14.80 12.93
CA ARG A 11 -17.29 13.63 13.23
C ARG A 11 -16.41 12.73 14.07
N ASP A 12 -16.61 12.76 15.37
CA ASP A 12 -16.05 11.85 16.35
C ASP A 12 -16.17 10.42 15.83
N TYR A 13 -15.08 9.92 15.23
CA TYR A 13 -14.92 8.51 14.91
C TYR A 13 -14.59 7.79 16.22
N SER A 14 -15.51 7.90 17.17
CA SER A 14 -15.47 7.12 18.41
C SER A 14 -15.27 5.67 18.01
N SER A 15 -14.22 5.09 18.58
CA SER A 15 -13.71 3.76 18.33
C SER A 15 -14.83 2.71 18.35
N VAL A 16 -15.43 2.46 17.19
CA VAL A 16 -16.24 1.27 16.99
C VAL A 16 -15.23 0.15 16.89
N ASN A 17 -14.88 -0.42 18.05
CA ASN A 17 -14.10 -1.64 18.14
C ASN A 17 -14.99 -2.82 17.71
N SER A 18 -15.59 -2.73 16.52
CA SER A 18 -16.26 -3.82 15.84
C SER A 18 -15.18 -4.75 15.36
N ARG A 19 -14.80 -5.71 16.23
CA ARG A 19 -13.96 -6.84 15.84
C ARG A 19 -14.56 -7.44 14.58
N LEU A 20 -13.78 -7.45 13.50
CA LEU A 20 -14.18 -8.08 12.25
C LEU A 20 -14.56 -9.55 12.55
N PRO A 21 -15.61 -10.10 11.91
CA PRO A 21 -16.01 -11.49 12.11
C PRO A 21 -14.98 -12.49 11.55
N TYR A 22 -13.88 -12.00 10.98
CA TYR A 22 -12.79 -12.73 10.36
C TYR A 22 -11.44 -12.09 10.70
N PRO A 23 -10.31 -12.80 10.52
CA PRO A 23 -8.98 -12.23 10.73
C PRO A 23 -8.75 -10.98 9.87
N GLU A 24 -8.02 -9.99 10.39
CA GLU A 24 -7.75 -8.73 9.69
C GLU A 24 -7.07 -8.93 8.33
N THR A 25 -6.25 -9.99 8.20
CA THR A 25 -5.62 -10.38 6.92
C THR A 25 -6.64 -10.70 5.83
N LYS A 26 -7.83 -11.20 6.19
CA LYS A 26 -8.89 -11.54 5.22
C LYS A 26 -9.78 -10.36 4.85
N LEU A 27 -9.53 -9.18 5.40
CA LEU A 27 -10.36 -8.00 5.18
C LEU A 27 -10.56 -7.69 3.70
N TRP A 28 -9.50 -7.76 2.91
CA TRP A 28 -9.53 -7.42 1.49
C TRP A 28 -10.07 -8.55 0.60
N GLU A 29 -10.15 -9.78 1.12
CA GLU A 29 -10.83 -10.89 0.46
C GLU A 29 -12.34 -10.82 0.65
N GLN A 30 -12.78 -10.38 1.85
CA GLN A 30 -14.19 -10.35 2.24
C GLN A 30 -14.90 -9.04 1.84
N ARG A 31 -14.15 -7.97 1.60
CA ARG A 31 -14.72 -6.71 1.09
C ARG A 31 -15.16 -6.90 -0.36
N GLU A 32 -16.41 -6.51 -0.63
CA GLU A 32 -16.88 -6.33 -2.00
C GLU A 32 -15.98 -5.35 -2.75
N LEU A 33 -15.91 -5.53 -4.08
CA LEU A 33 -15.08 -4.69 -4.95
C LEU A 33 -15.53 -3.23 -4.80
N CYS A 34 -14.64 -2.38 -4.31
CA CYS A 34 -14.91 -0.94 -4.36
C CYS A 34 -14.76 -0.46 -5.79
N ASP A 35 -15.82 0.14 -6.35
CA ASP A 35 -15.77 0.78 -7.66
C ASP A 35 -14.61 1.77 -7.76
N CYS A 36 -14.29 2.44 -6.65
CA CYS A 36 -13.15 3.33 -6.54
C CYS A 36 -11.83 2.64 -6.91
N ILE A 37 -11.58 1.43 -6.40
CA ILE A 37 -10.35 0.66 -6.64
C ILE A 37 -10.36 0.12 -8.07
N THR A 38 -11.50 -0.39 -8.54
CA THR A 38 -11.57 -1.06 -9.83
C THR A 38 -11.55 -0.07 -11.01
N PHE A 39 -12.27 1.05 -10.90
CA PHE A 39 -12.56 1.93 -12.05
C PHE A 39 -11.96 3.33 -11.96
N THR A 40 -11.52 3.79 -10.78
CA THR A 40 -11.10 5.19 -10.60
C THR A 40 -9.64 5.33 -10.15
N LEU A 41 -9.15 4.43 -9.32
CA LEU A 41 -7.85 4.55 -8.67
C LEU A 41 -6.71 4.27 -9.68
N ARG A 42 -5.98 5.32 -10.03
CA ARG A 42 -4.87 5.26 -10.99
C ARG A 42 -3.50 5.23 -10.33
N GLN A 43 -3.33 5.97 -9.24
CA GLN A 43 -2.03 6.12 -8.59
C GLN A 43 -2.17 5.93 -7.09
N VAL A 44 -1.26 5.14 -6.51
CA VAL A 44 -1.23 4.86 -5.08
C VAL A 44 0.21 4.96 -4.59
N SER A 45 0.39 5.63 -3.44
CA SER A 45 1.66 5.63 -2.72
C SER A 45 1.42 5.17 -1.28
N ILE A 46 2.09 4.08 -0.91
CA ILE A 46 2.04 3.48 0.43
C ILE A 46 3.36 3.82 1.12
N LYS A 47 3.31 4.49 2.27
CA LYS A 47 4.49 4.93 3.02
C LYS A 47 4.62 4.19 4.34
N GLY A 48 5.86 3.93 4.75
CA GLY A 48 6.16 3.24 6.01
C GLY A 48 5.86 1.75 5.98
N PHE A 49 5.96 1.12 4.81
CA PHE A 49 5.62 -0.29 4.61
C PHE A 49 6.61 -1.20 5.33
N ASN A 50 6.14 -2.09 6.20
CA ASN A 50 6.99 -3.03 6.95
C ASN A 50 6.93 -4.46 6.39
N GLY A 51 5.99 -4.75 5.47
CA GLY A 51 5.87 -6.05 4.82
C GLY A 51 5.27 -7.14 5.70
N LYS A 52 4.48 -6.76 6.71
CA LYS A 52 3.73 -7.71 7.54
C LYS A 52 2.53 -8.27 6.77
N ASP A 53 2.07 -9.48 7.09
CA ASP A 53 0.97 -10.15 6.36
C ASP A 53 -0.27 -9.26 6.18
N GLY A 54 -0.70 -8.53 7.20
CA GLY A 54 -1.86 -7.62 7.09
C GLY A 54 -1.63 -6.45 6.13
N GLU A 55 -0.41 -5.89 6.12
CA GLU A 55 -0.05 -4.78 5.22
C GLU A 55 0.04 -5.25 3.77
N MET A 56 0.45 -6.51 3.54
CA MET A 56 0.64 -7.12 2.21
C MET A 56 -0.67 -7.34 1.45
N GLU A 57 -1.78 -7.50 2.16
CA GLU A 57 -3.07 -7.81 1.55
C GLU A 57 -3.66 -6.63 0.78
N PHE A 58 -3.39 -5.40 1.21
CA PHE A 58 -3.86 -4.21 0.50
C PHE A 58 -3.17 -4.02 -0.86
N PRO A 59 -1.82 -3.99 -0.98
CA PRO A 59 -1.13 -3.99 -2.27
C PRO A 59 -1.54 -5.17 -3.16
N ARG A 60 -1.69 -6.38 -2.60
CA ARG A 60 -2.15 -7.56 -3.35
C ARG A 60 -3.53 -7.31 -3.96
N HIS A 61 -4.47 -6.77 -3.18
CA HIS A 61 -5.79 -6.44 -3.66
C HIS A 61 -5.76 -5.37 -4.77
N LEU A 62 -4.95 -4.31 -4.60
CA LEU A 62 -4.77 -3.27 -5.61
C LEU A 62 -4.22 -3.83 -6.93
N ILE A 63 -3.19 -4.67 -6.88
CA ILE A 63 -2.56 -5.25 -8.07
C ILE A 63 -3.54 -6.18 -8.80
N THR A 64 -4.28 -6.99 -8.06
CA THR A 64 -5.15 -8.03 -8.62
C THR A 64 -6.54 -7.54 -9.03
N LYS A 65 -6.99 -6.37 -8.54
CA LYS A 65 -8.35 -5.82 -8.80
C LYS A 65 -8.37 -4.42 -9.38
N GLY A 66 -7.28 -3.66 -9.29
CA GLY A 66 -7.19 -2.29 -9.79
C GLY A 66 -7.05 -2.23 -11.30
N ALA A 67 -8.15 -2.37 -12.04
CA ALA A 67 -8.14 -2.41 -13.50
C ALA A 67 -7.70 -1.09 -14.16
N LYS A 68 -7.77 0.03 -13.44
CA LYS A 68 -7.29 1.36 -13.88
C LYS A 68 -6.00 1.80 -13.21
N LEU A 69 -5.36 0.92 -12.43
CA LEU A 69 -4.13 1.26 -11.72
C LEU A 69 -2.99 1.42 -12.72
N GLU A 70 -2.35 2.58 -12.71
CA GLU A 70 -1.22 2.96 -13.57
C GLU A 70 0.08 2.98 -12.75
N ARG A 71 0.02 3.35 -11.47
CA ARG A 71 1.21 3.46 -10.62
C ARG A 71 0.94 3.02 -9.18
N LEU A 72 1.78 2.13 -8.67
CA LEU A 72 1.82 1.72 -7.27
C LEU A 72 3.23 1.91 -6.73
N GLU A 73 3.40 2.86 -5.81
CA GLU A 73 4.66 3.11 -5.12
C GLU A 73 4.59 2.59 -3.69
N ILE A 74 5.51 1.72 -3.30
CA ILE A 74 5.63 1.20 -1.94
C ILE A 74 6.94 1.69 -1.36
N TRP A 75 6.85 2.53 -0.33
CA TRP A 75 7.99 3.09 0.39
C TRP A 75 8.19 2.32 1.67
N CYS A 76 9.28 1.57 1.68
CA CYS A 76 9.70 0.67 2.73
C CYS A 76 10.21 1.45 3.95
N ASN A 77 9.81 1.04 5.16
CA ASN A 77 10.33 1.61 6.40
C ASN A 77 11.75 1.10 6.72
N HIS A 78 12.44 1.76 7.66
CA HIS A 78 13.78 1.38 8.11
C HIS A 78 13.84 0.01 8.81
N ASP A 79 12.79 -0.38 9.54
CA ASP A 79 12.68 -1.67 10.25
C ASP A 79 12.27 -2.84 9.33
N TRP A 80 12.74 -2.81 8.09
CA TRP A 80 12.42 -3.79 7.07
C TRP A 80 13.03 -5.15 7.39
N SER A 81 12.19 -6.12 7.76
CA SER A 81 12.61 -7.51 7.97
C SER A 81 13.02 -8.17 6.65
N SER A 82 13.93 -9.15 6.70
CA SER A 82 14.34 -9.92 5.51
C SER A 82 13.13 -10.65 4.89
N GLU A 83 12.24 -11.17 5.72
CA GLU A 83 10.97 -11.79 5.32
C GLU A 83 10.03 -10.79 4.62
N GLY A 84 9.84 -9.60 5.20
CA GLY A 84 9.04 -8.52 4.58
C GLY A 84 9.59 -8.11 3.22
N GLY A 85 10.92 -8.16 3.06
CA GLY A 85 11.62 -7.98 1.79
C GLY A 85 11.20 -8.95 0.70
N LYS A 86 11.35 -10.23 1.01
CA LYS A 86 11.00 -11.31 0.08
C LYS A 86 9.50 -11.30 -0.23
N ALA A 87 8.67 -11.05 0.78
CA ALA A 87 7.22 -10.96 0.60
C ALA A 87 6.85 -9.82 -0.37
N THR A 88 7.41 -8.62 -0.18
CA THR A 88 7.15 -7.46 -1.03
C THR A 88 7.60 -7.69 -2.47
N LEU A 89 8.76 -8.33 -2.68
CA LEU A 89 9.20 -8.74 -4.02
C LEU A 89 8.20 -9.70 -4.68
N GLY A 90 7.54 -10.56 -3.89
CA GLY A 90 6.47 -11.42 -4.36
C GLY A 90 5.27 -10.68 -4.97
N LEU A 91 5.05 -9.39 -4.64
CA LEU A 91 4.01 -8.58 -5.27
C LEU A 91 4.25 -8.37 -6.77
N LEU A 92 5.52 -8.33 -7.19
CA LEU A 92 5.89 -8.15 -8.59
C LEU A 92 5.54 -9.37 -9.46
N SER A 93 5.36 -10.53 -8.84
CA SER A 93 4.98 -11.78 -9.50
C SER A 93 3.47 -12.00 -9.57
N LEU A 94 2.66 -11.13 -8.96
CA LEU A 94 1.21 -11.28 -8.97
C LEU A 94 0.61 -11.02 -10.35
N PRO A 95 -0.50 -11.70 -10.71
CA PRO A 95 -1.27 -11.36 -11.88
C PRO A 95 -1.82 -9.94 -11.72
N ARG A 96 -1.47 -9.06 -12.67
CA ARG A 96 -1.90 -7.67 -12.68
C ARG A 96 -3.25 -7.55 -13.37
N SER A 97 -4.20 -6.87 -12.75
CA SER A 97 -5.49 -6.56 -13.38
C SER A 97 -5.37 -5.46 -14.43
N SER A 98 -4.43 -4.54 -14.24
CA SER A 98 -4.11 -3.50 -15.21
C SER A 98 -2.82 -3.87 -15.91
N ILE A 99 -2.79 -3.75 -17.25
CA ILE A 99 -1.58 -3.96 -18.04
C ILE A 99 -0.59 -2.79 -17.90
N ASP A 100 -1.10 -1.60 -17.59
CA ASP A 100 -0.35 -0.35 -17.51
C ASP A 100 0.25 -0.10 -16.12
N VAL A 101 -0.01 -0.98 -15.14
CA VAL A 101 0.47 -0.76 -13.77
C VAL A 101 1.99 -0.88 -13.67
N SER A 102 2.62 0.22 -13.28
CA SER A 102 4.01 0.26 -12.85
C SER A 102 4.08 0.11 -11.32
N ILE A 103 4.77 -0.92 -10.85
CA ILE A 103 5.00 -1.15 -9.42
C ILE A 103 6.43 -0.75 -9.09
N LEU A 104 6.59 0.26 -8.24
CA LEU A 104 7.88 0.76 -7.80
C LEU A 104 8.05 0.51 -6.29
N LEU A 105 9.05 -0.31 -5.97
CA LEU A 105 9.47 -0.55 -4.60
C LEU A 105 10.63 0.37 -4.28
N LYS A 106 10.46 1.23 -3.26
CA LYS A 106 11.52 2.14 -2.82
C LYS A 106 12.06 1.67 -1.47
N PRO A 107 13.32 1.20 -1.42
CA PRO A 107 13.93 0.77 -0.17
C PRO A 107 14.04 1.96 0.79
N PRO A 108 14.21 1.69 2.10
CA PRO A 108 14.50 2.75 3.04
C PRO A 108 15.83 3.44 2.66
N PRO A 109 15.95 4.77 2.92
CA PRO A 109 17.12 5.55 2.50
C PRO A 109 18.47 4.97 2.98
N ASN A 110 18.48 4.25 4.10
CA ASN A 110 19.71 3.70 4.70
C ASN A 110 20.26 2.46 3.96
N LEU A 111 19.49 1.83 3.08
CA LEU A 111 19.93 0.66 2.29
C LEU A 111 20.68 1.05 1.02
N LEU A 112 20.55 2.30 0.56
CA LEU A 112 21.29 2.83 -0.59
C LEU A 112 22.74 3.21 -0.23
N VAL A 113 23.04 3.42 1.06
CA VAL A 113 24.41 3.73 1.54
C VAL A 113 25.34 2.50 1.49
N GLY A 114 24.79 1.28 1.36
CA GLY A 114 25.58 0.03 1.34
C GLY A 114 25.89 -0.54 -0.05
N LEU A 115 25.41 0.08 -1.14
CA LEU A 115 25.62 -0.41 -2.51
C LEU A 115 26.59 0.46 -3.33
N GLU A 116 27.08 1.57 -2.77
CA GLU A 116 28.02 2.48 -3.43
C GLU A 116 29.48 2.34 -2.94
N ASP A 117 29.79 1.40 -2.06
CA ASP A 117 31.18 1.10 -1.64
C ASP A 117 31.63 -0.28 -2.17
N GLY A 118 31.62 -0.39 -3.49
CA GLY A 118 32.04 -1.57 -4.24
C GLY A 118 32.97 -1.21 -5.39
N SER A 119 33.96 -0.34 -5.16
CA SER A 119 35.10 -0.11 -6.06
C SER A 119 36.26 0.58 -5.33
N GLN A 120 37.11 -0.26 -4.72
CA GLN A 120 38.59 -0.31 -4.73
C GLN A 120 39.45 0.97 -4.88
N PRO A 121 40.66 0.99 -4.29
CA PRO A 121 41.75 0.07 -4.62
C PRO A 121 42.14 -0.97 -3.57
#